data_AF-A0A673ZLU7-F1
#
_entry.id   AF-A0A673ZLU7-F1
#
_cell.length_a   1.000
_cell.length_b   1.000
_cell.length_c   1.000
_cell.angle_alpha   90.00
_cell.angle_beta   90.00
_cell.angle_gamma   90.00
#
_symmetry.space_group_name_H-M   'P 1'
#
loop_
_entity.id
_entity.type
_entity.pdbx_description
1 polymer ?
#
loop_
_entity_poly.entity_id
_entity_poly.type
_entity_poly.pdbx_seq_one_letter_code
_entity_poly.pdbx_strand_id
1 'polypeptide(L)'
;SIPVLSTSAFIRNSKSFIQLLLYFSLRMGTTHQHQLRNLTILLWHWPFSRPYSLEGDICSNEYGIPGCLLSDNTSLYPQADVVVFHHHELRTGRSALPLHLPRPASQRWLWLSLEPPVNTATDPVQRTVQLDHELRADADVPMPMGRRWKFLFHQTAAAIWVVSNYSPDHARSQVYQSLRKYIPIEVYGRWLKRPLTDQSLIPTIGRCNFYLAFENSVAIDYITEKLWRNAYQAGAVPVVLGPSRSNYEALVPSGSFIHVSDFSSTEQLAAFLQQLATDRGRYEAYFKWRQTHEIKTYTDWRERLCNICIIYHRLPAKKVYYDLDGWANR
;
A
#
# COMPACT_ATOMS: atom_id res chain seq x y z
N SER A 1 -25.01 34.00 49.70
CA SER A 1 -26.32 34.67 49.59
C SER A 1 -26.35 35.48 48.31
N ILE A 2 -27.02 34.93 47.30
CA ILE A 2 -27.33 35.56 46.01
C ILE A 2 -28.79 36.01 46.12
N PRO A 3 -29.12 37.27 45.79
CA PRO A 3 -30.44 37.64 45.28
C PRO A 3 -30.27 38.31 43.90
N VAL A 4 -30.80 37.81 42.78
CA VAL A 4 -32.22 37.66 42.34
C VAL A 4 -33.02 38.96 42.41
N LEU A 5 -33.37 39.49 41.23
CA LEU A 5 -34.67 40.01 40.78
C LEU A 5 -34.50 40.40 39.29
N SER A 6 -34.95 39.61 38.31
CA SER A 6 -36.31 39.31 37.85
C SER A 6 -36.96 40.39 36.98
N THR A 7 -36.99 40.08 35.67
CA THR A 7 -38.12 40.19 34.71
C THR A 7 -38.88 41.51 34.56
N SER A 8 -38.88 42.06 33.34
CA SER A 8 -40.09 42.07 32.50
C SER A 8 -39.84 42.68 31.12
N ALA A 9 -40.44 42.03 30.12
CA ALA A 9 -40.80 42.49 28.76
C ALA A 9 -40.11 41.69 27.65
N PHE A 10 -40.80 40.65 27.17
CA PHE A 10 -41.25 40.51 25.78
C PHE A 10 -41.81 39.09 25.57
N ILE A 11 -43.02 38.87 26.06
CA ILE A 11 -43.91 37.82 25.55
C ILE A 11 -44.60 38.43 24.33
N ARG A 12 -44.14 38.08 23.12
CA ARG A 12 -44.94 38.10 21.89
C ARG A 12 -44.22 37.32 20.80
N ASN A 13 -44.65 36.07 20.61
CA ASN A 13 -44.64 35.27 19.37
C ASN A 13 -44.35 33.77 19.61
N SER A 14 -45.14 33.13 20.49
CA SER A 14 -45.15 31.67 20.65
C SER A 14 -45.92 30.92 19.54
N LYS A 15 -46.40 31.59 18.49
CA LYS A 15 -47.08 30.94 17.34
C LYS A 15 -46.21 30.76 16.10
N SER A 16 -45.03 31.38 16.02
CA SER A 16 -44.14 31.27 14.85
C SER A 16 -43.10 30.14 14.97
N PHE A 17 -42.73 29.74 16.19
CA PHE A 17 -41.75 28.67 16.42
C PHE A 17 -42.31 27.25 16.21
N ILE A 18 -43.59 27.02 16.52
CA ILE A 18 -44.23 25.70 16.36
C ILE A 18 -44.48 25.39 14.87
N GLN A 19 -44.72 26.42 14.05
CA GLN A 19 -44.89 26.25 12.59
C GLN A 19 -43.56 26.00 11.88
N LEU A 20 -42.43 26.51 12.41
CA LEU A 20 -41.10 26.25 11.88
C LEU A 20 -40.60 24.83 12.22
N LEU A 21 -40.93 24.33 13.42
CA LEU A 21 -40.60 22.96 13.82
C LEU A 21 -41.43 21.90 13.06
N LEU A 22 -42.69 22.18 12.73
CA LEU A 22 -43.49 21.29 11.87
C LEU A 22 -43.03 21.31 10.40
N TYR A 23 -42.51 22.43 9.89
CA TYR A 23 -41.91 22.49 8.55
C TYR A 23 -40.56 21.77 8.45
N PHE A 24 -39.77 21.75 9.53
CA PHE A 24 -38.52 20.99 9.60
C PHE A 24 -38.76 19.48 9.81
N SER A 25 -39.79 19.09 10.56
CA SER A 25 -40.16 17.68 10.76
C SER A 25 -40.84 17.04 9.54
N LEU A 26 -41.37 17.83 8.59
CA LEU A 26 -41.94 17.36 7.32
C LEU A 26 -40.96 17.43 6.13
N ARG A 27 -39.70 17.85 6.35
CA ARG A 27 -38.60 17.78 5.37
C ARG A 27 -37.44 16.85 5.75
N MET A 28 -37.58 16.10 6.85
CA MET A 28 -36.72 14.95 7.17
C MET A 28 -37.40 13.61 6.83
N GLY A 29 -38.11 13.59 5.71
CA GLY A 29 -38.77 12.40 5.16
C GLY A 29 -38.48 12.32 3.67
N THR A 30 -37.25 11.90 3.34
CA THR A 30 -36.78 11.26 2.08
C THR A 30 -35.27 11.46 2.03
N THR A 31 -34.55 10.79 2.94
CA THR A 31 -33.26 10.26 2.53
C THR A 31 -33.56 9.35 1.34
N HIS A 32 -33.29 9.82 0.12
CA HIS A 32 -33.07 8.94 -1.00
C HIS A 32 -31.88 8.06 -0.59
N GLN A 33 -32.14 6.94 0.09
CA GLN A 33 -31.35 5.74 -0.08
C GLN A 33 -31.43 5.43 -1.57
N HIS A 34 -30.55 6.03 -2.36
CA HIS A 34 -30.05 5.32 -3.52
C HIS A 34 -29.50 4.03 -2.93
N GLN A 35 -30.25 2.94 -3.06
CA GLN A 35 -29.68 1.60 -2.94
C GLN A 35 -28.53 1.58 -3.94
N LEU A 36 -27.32 1.80 -3.44
CA LEU A 36 -26.11 1.62 -4.23
C LEU A 36 -26.17 0.17 -4.67
N ARG A 37 -26.29 -0.04 -5.99
CA ARG A 37 -26.21 -1.38 -6.56
C ARG A 37 -24.94 -2.05 -6.05
N ASN A 38 -25.01 -3.34 -5.79
CA ASN A 38 -23.80 -4.09 -5.46
C ASN A 38 -22.80 -3.99 -6.63
N LEU A 39 -21.58 -3.58 -6.34
CA LEU A 39 -20.48 -3.55 -7.30
C LEU A 39 -19.87 -4.94 -7.41
N THR A 40 -19.69 -5.43 -8.62
CA THR A 40 -19.01 -6.70 -8.88
C THR A 40 -17.60 -6.46 -9.41
N ILE A 41 -16.60 -6.88 -8.63
CA ILE A 41 -15.18 -6.85 -8.98
C ILE A 41 -14.75 -8.27 -9.38
N LEU A 42 -14.45 -8.43 -10.67
CA LEU A 42 -13.97 -9.70 -11.23
C LEU A 42 -12.45 -9.69 -11.29
N LEU A 43 -11.80 -10.59 -10.56
CA LEU A 43 -10.37 -10.87 -10.72
C LEU A 43 -10.19 -11.85 -11.87
N TRP A 44 -9.53 -11.42 -12.95
CA TRP A 44 -9.37 -12.26 -14.14
C TRP A 44 -8.41 -13.44 -13.93
N HIS A 45 -7.37 -13.23 -13.14
CA HIS A 45 -6.41 -14.26 -12.76
C HIS A 45 -5.75 -13.92 -11.44
N TRP A 46 -5.56 -14.92 -10.57
CA TRP A 46 -4.93 -14.73 -9.27
C TRP A 46 -3.46 -14.30 -9.37
N PRO A 47 -3.04 -13.26 -8.63
CA PRO A 47 -1.63 -12.88 -8.54
C PRO A 47 -0.74 -14.01 -8.03
N PHE A 48 0.36 -14.25 -8.75
CA PHE A 48 1.41 -15.21 -8.40
C PHE A 48 0.90 -16.66 -8.23
N SER A 49 -0.21 -17.00 -8.89
CA SER A 49 -0.87 -18.31 -8.79
C SER A 49 -1.25 -18.70 -7.36
N ARG A 50 -1.57 -17.72 -6.51
CA ARG A 50 -2.03 -17.93 -5.13
C ARG A 50 -3.52 -17.58 -5.01
N PRO A 51 -4.43 -18.55 -5.18
CA PRO A 51 -5.86 -18.31 -5.03
C PRO A 51 -6.27 -18.15 -3.57
N TYR A 52 -7.30 -17.35 -3.33
CA TYR A 52 -7.94 -17.20 -2.03
C TYR A 52 -9.43 -17.55 -2.20
N SER A 53 -10.06 -18.08 -1.15
CA SER A 53 -11.52 -18.28 -1.20
C SER A 53 -12.21 -16.92 -1.29
N LEU A 54 -13.18 -16.83 -2.21
CA LEU A 54 -14.11 -15.71 -2.40
C LEU A 54 -15.55 -16.08 -2.02
N GLU A 55 -15.72 -17.14 -1.21
CA GLU A 55 -17.05 -17.58 -0.79
C GLU A 55 -17.69 -16.59 0.19
N GLY A 56 -18.94 -16.21 -0.09
CA GLY A 56 -19.71 -15.25 0.70
C GLY A 56 -19.34 -13.78 0.45
N ASP A 57 -19.91 -12.88 1.26
CA ASP A 57 -19.64 -11.44 1.18
C ASP A 57 -18.38 -11.08 1.98
N ILE A 58 -17.21 -11.43 1.44
CA ILE A 58 -15.92 -11.19 2.09
C ILE A 58 -15.68 -9.71 2.36
N CYS A 59 -16.05 -8.84 1.41
CA CYS A 59 -15.83 -7.41 1.59
C CYS A 59 -16.63 -6.85 2.77
N SER A 60 -17.90 -7.25 2.91
CA SER A 60 -18.69 -6.86 4.07
C SER A 60 -18.20 -7.53 5.35
N ASN A 61 -17.99 -8.85 5.33
CA ASN A 61 -17.75 -9.64 6.54
C ASN A 61 -16.36 -9.43 7.14
N GLU A 62 -15.31 -9.36 6.32
CA GLU A 62 -13.92 -9.27 6.79
C GLU A 62 -13.39 -7.84 6.83
N TYR A 63 -13.90 -6.96 5.95
CA TYR A 63 -13.36 -5.62 5.76
C TYR A 63 -14.37 -4.49 5.99
N GLY A 64 -15.64 -4.81 6.28
CA GLY A 64 -16.67 -3.80 6.57
C GLY A 64 -17.05 -2.94 5.37
N ILE A 65 -16.92 -3.47 4.14
CA ILE A 65 -17.22 -2.79 2.87
C ILE A 65 -18.46 -3.45 2.25
N PRO A 66 -19.69 -3.04 2.61
CA PRO A 66 -20.91 -3.63 2.09
C PRO A 66 -21.15 -3.26 0.63
N GLY A 67 -21.90 -4.11 -0.08
CA GLY A 67 -22.26 -3.86 -1.49
C GLY A 67 -21.09 -4.02 -2.46
N CYS A 68 -20.07 -4.80 -2.08
CA CYS A 68 -18.89 -5.09 -2.91
C CYS A 68 -18.72 -6.61 -3.03
N LEU A 69 -18.98 -7.15 -4.21
CA LEU A 69 -18.91 -8.58 -4.50
C LEU A 69 -17.62 -8.88 -5.26
N LEU A 70 -16.79 -9.76 -4.72
CA LEU A 70 -15.62 -10.28 -5.42
C LEU A 70 -15.96 -11.58 -6.11
N SER A 71 -15.42 -11.78 -7.31
CA SER A 71 -15.45 -13.09 -7.98
C SER A 71 -14.18 -13.31 -8.78
N ASP A 72 -13.80 -14.57 -8.93
CA ASP A 72 -12.78 -15.06 -9.86
C ASP A 72 -13.40 -15.99 -10.92
N ASN A 73 -14.73 -16.08 -10.98
CA ASN A 73 -15.46 -16.80 -12.03
C ASN A 73 -15.55 -15.94 -13.29
N THR A 74 -14.69 -16.22 -14.27
CA THR A 74 -14.61 -15.48 -15.54
C THR A 74 -15.90 -15.49 -16.35
N SER A 75 -16.84 -16.41 -16.08
CA SER A 75 -18.17 -16.43 -16.70
C SER A 75 -19.00 -15.17 -16.36
N LEU A 76 -18.68 -14.49 -15.26
CA LEU A 76 -19.33 -13.23 -14.86
C LEU A 76 -18.80 -12.01 -15.62
N TYR A 77 -17.86 -12.19 -16.56
CA TYR A 77 -17.28 -11.10 -17.34
C TYR A 77 -18.32 -10.14 -17.94
N PRO A 78 -19.45 -10.56 -18.55
CA PRO A 78 -20.42 -9.61 -19.12
C PRO A 78 -21.13 -8.73 -18.07
N GLN A 79 -21.12 -9.13 -16.81
CA GLN A 79 -21.89 -8.50 -15.72
C GLN A 79 -21.00 -7.72 -14.74
N ALA A 80 -19.68 -7.94 -14.77
CA ALA A 80 -18.74 -7.30 -13.86
C ALA A 80 -18.64 -5.78 -14.10
N ASP A 81 -18.66 -5.00 -13.02
CA ASP A 81 -18.45 -3.55 -13.05
C ASP A 81 -16.98 -3.20 -13.30
N VAL A 82 -16.08 -3.97 -12.67
CA VAL A 82 -14.63 -3.84 -12.82
C VAL A 82 -14.02 -5.22 -13.06
N VAL A 83 -13.15 -5.32 -14.06
CA VAL A 83 -12.32 -6.50 -14.29
C VAL A 83 -10.87 -6.15 -13.99
N VAL A 84 -10.25 -6.90 -13.08
CA VAL A 84 -8.90 -6.66 -12.57
C VAL A 84 -7.93 -7.62 -13.23
N PHE A 85 -6.86 -7.07 -13.80
CA PHE A 85 -5.79 -7.82 -14.45
C PHE A 85 -4.46 -7.57 -13.74
N HIS A 86 -3.84 -8.62 -13.22
CA HIS A 86 -2.55 -8.53 -12.57
C HIS A 86 -1.41 -8.50 -13.60
N HIS A 87 -0.55 -7.48 -13.52
CA HIS A 87 0.54 -7.27 -14.46
C HIS A 87 1.47 -8.48 -14.64
N HIS A 88 1.89 -9.12 -13.53
CA HIS A 88 2.85 -10.23 -13.62
C HIS A 88 2.35 -11.39 -14.48
N GLU A 89 1.06 -11.73 -14.38
CA GLU A 89 0.49 -12.86 -15.11
C GLU A 89 0.35 -12.55 -16.60
N LEU A 90 0.03 -11.30 -16.93
CA LEU A 90 -0.01 -10.82 -18.31
C LEU A 90 1.39 -10.83 -18.94
N ARG A 91 2.37 -10.23 -18.24
CA ARG A 91 3.76 -10.12 -18.73
C ARG A 91 4.43 -11.48 -18.90
N THR A 92 4.11 -12.45 -18.06
CA THR A 92 4.65 -13.81 -18.15
C THR A 92 3.88 -14.73 -19.09
N GLY A 93 2.80 -14.24 -19.72
CA GLY A 93 1.95 -15.03 -20.61
C GLY A 93 1.11 -16.09 -19.91
N ARG A 94 1.02 -16.05 -18.58
CA ARG A 94 0.16 -16.96 -17.79
C ARG A 94 -1.31 -16.57 -17.86
N SER A 95 -1.58 -15.31 -18.16
CA SER A 95 -2.91 -14.78 -18.41
C SER A 95 -2.90 -13.93 -19.67
N ALA A 96 -4.06 -13.79 -20.31
CA ALA A 96 -4.26 -12.94 -21.46
C ALA A 96 -5.56 -12.13 -21.29
N LEU A 97 -5.59 -10.95 -21.89
CA LEU A 97 -6.79 -10.12 -21.93
C LEU A 97 -7.88 -10.83 -22.76
N PRO A 98 -9.16 -10.82 -22.35
CA PRO A 98 -10.26 -11.42 -23.08
C PRO A 98 -10.71 -10.56 -24.28
N LEU A 99 -9.79 -10.26 -25.20
CA LEU A 99 -10.06 -9.42 -26.37
C LEU A 99 -11.07 -10.06 -27.35
N HIS A 100 -11.30 -11.36 -27.22
CA HIS A 100 -12.30 -12.10 -27.97
C HIS A 100 -13.73 -11.92 -27.43
N LEU A 101 -13.90 -11.35 -26.24
CA LEU A 101 -15.21 -11.10 -25.64
C LEU A 101 -15.64 -9.64 -25.84
N PRO A 102 -16.93 -9.37 -26.14
CA PRO A 102 -17.43 -8.00 -26.23
C PRO A 102 -17.38 -7.34 -24.85
N ARG A 103 -16.75 -6.17 -24.77
CA ARG A 103 -16.63 -5.41 -23.52
C ARG A 103 -17.87 -4.52 -23.31
N PRO A 104 -18.63 -4.69 -22.21
CA PRO A 104 -19.74 -3.79 -21.88
C PRO A 104 -19.26 -2.33 -21.72
N ALA A 105 -20.04 -1.37 -22.22
CA ALA A 105 -19.65 0.03 -22.24
C ALA A 105 -19.43 0.65 -20.84
N SER A 106 -20.11 0.14 -19.81
CA SER A 106 -19.98 0.56 -18.42
C SER A 106 -18.90 -0.18 -17.64
N GLN A 107 -18.37 -1.28 -18.18
CA GLN A 107 -17.37 -2.09 -17.50
C GLN A 107 -15.99 -1.42 -17.57
N ARG A 108 -15.31 -1.37 -16.44
CA ARG A 108 -13.95 -0.81 -16.33
C ARG A 108 -12.91 -1.93 -16.24
N TRP A 109 -11.77 -1.73 -16.87
CA TRP A 109 -10.63 -2.63 -16.76
C TRP A 109 -9.57 -1.95 -15.91
N LEU A 110 -9.20 -2.60 -14.81
CA LEU A 110 -8.21 -2.13 -13.86
C LEU A 110 -6.95 -2.98 -13.98
N TRP A 111 -5.82 -2.31 -14.14
CA TRP A 111 -4.51 -2.94 -14.14
C TRP A 111 -3.92 -2.84 -12.74
N LEU A 112 -3.49 -4.00 -12.23
CA LEU A 112 -2.96 -4.13 -10.89
C LEU A 112 -1.47 -4.44 -10.98
N SER A 113 -0.63 -3.48 -10.57
CA SER A 113 0.83 -3.60 -10.59
C SER A 113 1.43 -3.32 -9.20
N LEU A 114 2.42 -4.13 -8.82
CA LEU A 114 3.30 -3.88 -7.68
C LEU A 114 4.72 -3.50 -8.09
N GLU A 115 4.94 -3.35 -9.39
CA GLU A 115 6.18 -2.89 -9.96
C GLU A 115 6.00 -1.42 -10.36
N PRO A 116 7.05 -0.59 -10.18
CA PRO A 116 7.01 0.78 -10.65
C PRO A 116 7.00 0.79 -12.18
N PRO A 117 6.49 1.84 -12.83
CA PRO A 117 6.34 1.84 -14.28
C PRO A 117 7.66 1.63 -15.05
N VAL A 118 8.80 2.07 -14.51
CA VAL A 118 10.13 1.81 -15.09
C VAL A 118 10.43 0.33 -15.32
N ASN A 119 9.77 -0.56 -14.59
CA ASN A 119 9.88 -2.01 -14.75
C ASN A 119 8.81 -2.63 -15.66
N THR A 120 7.80 -1.85 -16.07
CA THR A 120 6.63 -2.28 -16.85
C THR A 120 6.48 -1.53 -18.19
N ALA A 121 7.44 -0.65 -18.49
CA ALA A 121 7.55 0.27 -19.62
C ALA A 121 7.32 -0.31 -21.03
N THR A 122 7.53 -1.61 -21.23
CA THR A 122 7.46 -2.22 -22.57
C THR A 122 6.26 -3.15 -22.76
N ASP A 123 5.28 -3.14 -21.86
CA ASP A 123 4.23 -4.17 -21.83
C ASP A 123 3.06 -3.85 -22.79
N PRO A 124 2.68 -4.72 -23.75
CA PRO A 124 1.64 -4.41 -24.75
C PRO A 124 0.24 -4.11 -24.17
N VAL A 125 0.00 -4.51 -22.92
CA VAL A 125 -1.24 -4.29 -22.17
C VAL A 125 -1.51 -2.80 -21.91
N GLN A 126 -0.46 -1.97 -21.98
CA GLN A 126 -0.53 -0.52 -21.78
C GLN A 126 -1.63 0.16 -22.60
N ARG A 127 -2.00 -0.36 -23.78
CA ARG A 127 -2.95 0.30 -24.70
C ARG A 127 -4.44 0.06 -24.39
N THR A 128 -4.78 -0.72 -23.36
CA THR A 128 -6.16 -1.25 -23.19
C THR A 128 -6.78 -0.98 -21.81
N VAL A 129 -6.00 -0.45 -20.88
CA VAL A 129 -6.36 -0.30 -19.46
C VAL A 129 -6.99 1.07 -19.19
N GLN A 130 -8.03 1.10 -18.36
CA GLN A 130 -8.73 2.35 -18.00
C GLN A 130 -8.40 2.91 -16.62
N LEU A 131 -7.94 2.07 -15.69
CA LEU A 131 -7.65 2.46 -14.31
C LEU A 131 -6.37 1.79 -13.84
N ASP A 132 -5.54 2.55 -13.13
CA ASP A 132 -4.27 2.06 -12.61
C ASP A 132 -4.25 1.94 -11.08
N HIS A 133 -3.72 0.83 -10.59
CA HIS A 133 -3.61 0.50 -9.18
C HIS A 133 -2.14 0.16 -8.87
N GLU A 134 -1.39 1.20 -8.50
CA GLU A 134 0.05 1.14 -8.21
C GLU A 134 0.37 1.55 -6.77
N LEU A 135 1.66 1.45 -6.42
CA LEU A 135 2.20 2.04 -5.20
C LEU A 135 2.37 3.58 -5.27
N ARG A 136 2.06 4.22 -6.41
CA ARG A 136 2.09 5.69 -6.53
C ARG A 136 0.94 6.37 -5.78
N ALA A 137 1.20 7.51 -5.15
CA ALA A 137 0.20 8.23 -4.37
C ALA A 137 -0.93 8.83 -5.24
N ASP A 138 -0.65 9.10 -6.51
CA ASP A 138 -1.59 9.61 -7.51
C ASP A 138 -2.11 8.54 -8.48
N ALA A 139 -1.87 7.26 -8.20
CA ALA A 139 -2.55 6.16 -8.88
C ALA A 139 -4.08 6.27 -8.67
N ASP A 140 -4.87 5.72 -9.60
CA ASP A 140 -6.33 5.82 -9.51
C ASP A 140 -6.86 5.12 -8.25
N VAL A 141 -6.20 4.03 -7.81
CA VAL A 141 -6.42 3.34 -6.53
C VAL A 141 -5.09 3.17 -5.77
N PRO A 142 -4.73 4.06 -4.82
CA PRO A 142 -3.51 3.93 -4.04
C PRO A 142 -3.64 2.86 -2.95
N MET A 143 -2.55 2.18 -2.61
CA MET A 143 -2.49 1.22 -1.49
C MET A 143 -1.84 1.81 -0.23
N PRO A 144 -2.59 2.06 0.86
CA PRO A 144 -2.02 2.51 2.15
C PRO A 144 -1.25 1.39 2.87
N MET A 145 -0.65 1.61 4.06
CA MET A 145 -0.04 0.57 4.94
C MET A 145 0.04 0.94 6.51
N GLY A 146 -1.02 0.97 7.42
CA GLY A 146 -1.10 0.89 9.01
C GLY A 146 -1.86 -0.26 9.97
N ARG A 147 -1.24 -1.13 10.88
CA ARG A 147 -1.67 -2.08 12.02
C ARG A 147 -0.65 -3.07 12.77
N ARG A 148 -0.81 -3.16 14.10
CA ARG A 148 0.09 -3.54 15.26
C ARG A 148 0.71 -4.96 15.43
N TRP A 149 1.98 -5.01 15.86
CA TRP A 149 2.68 -6.19 16.45
C TRP A 149 3.58 -5.78 17.64
N LYS A 150 3.74 -6.64 18.66
CA LYS A 150 4.68 -6.46 19.79
C LYS A 150 5.92 -7.38 19.60
N PHE A 151 7.12 -6.87 19.84
CA PHE A 151 8.39 -7.60 19.61
C PHE A 151 9.34 -7.61 20.79
N LEU A 152 10.18 -8.65 20.81
CA LEU A 152 11.27 -8.93 21.74
C LEU A 152 12.61 -8.42 21.18
N PHE A 153 13.39 -7.75 22.03
CA PHE A 153 14.71 -7.23 21.70
C PHE A 153 15.79 -8.27 21.98
N HIS A 154 16.16 -9.07 20.99
CA HIS A 154 17.43 -9.80 21.00
C HIS A 154 18.04 -9.79 19.60
N GLN A 155 19.00 -8.90 19.39
CA GLN A 155 19.65 -8.67 18.10
C GLN A 155 21.14 -9.00 18.24
N THR A 156 21.66 -9.89 17.39
CA THR A 156 23.02 -10.43 17.47
C THR A 156 23.85 -10.20 16.20
N ALA A 157 23.21 -9.82 15.09
CA ALA A 157 23.87 -9.56 13.81
C ALA A 157 23.65 -8.10 13.32
N ALA A 158 24.60 -7.58 12.54
CA ALA A 158 24.62 -6.16 12.15
C ALA A 158 23.49 -5.83 11.16
N ALA A 159 23.45 -6.47 9.99
CA ALA A 159 22.41 -6.22 8.98
C ALA A 159 21.99 -7.49 8.20
N ILE A 160 20.72 -7.55 7.80
CA ILE A 160 20.18 -8.57 6.87
C ILE A 160 19.73 -7.92 5.56
N TRP A 161 19.95 -8.63 4.46
CA TRP A 161 19.37 -8.33 3.15
C TRP A 161 18.66 -9.55 2.58
N VAL A 162 17.38 -9.41 2.23
CA VAL A 162 16.60 -10.48 1.58
C VAL A 162 16.33 -10.08 0.13
N VAL A 163 16.96 -10.76 -0.82
CA VAL A 163 16.92 -10.41 -2.24
C VAL A 163 16.72 -11.64 -3.14
N SER A 164 15.74 -11.55 -4.03
CA SER A 164 15.46 -12.61 -5.01
C SER A 164 15.74 -12.20 -6.47
N ASN A 165 15.63 -10.91 -6.79
CA ASN A 165 15.88 -10.38 -8.13
C ASN A 165 17.25 -9.66 -8.17
N TYR A 166 18.34 -10.42 -8.12
CA TYR A 166 19.67 -9.83 -8.14
C TYR A 166 20.15 -9.63 -9.58
N SER A 167 20.68 -8.44 -9.86
CA SER A 167 21.51 -8.15 -11.04
C SER A 167 22.68 -7.30 -10.56
N PRO A 168 23.92 -7.55 -11.01
CA PRO A 168 25.07 -6.73 -10.65
C PRO A 168 24.90 -5.25 -11.03
N ASP A 169 24.12 -4.98 -12.07
CA ASP A 169 23.93 -3.62 -12.60
C ASP A 169 22.93 -2.78 -11.79
N HIS A 170 22.10 -3.41 -10.94
CA HIS A 170 21.15 -2.68 -10.11
C HIS A 170 21.89 -1.80 -9.08
N ALA A 171 21.40 -0.57 -8.88
CA ALA A 171 21.93 0.36 -7.88
C ALA A 171 22.04 -0.28 -6.48
N ARG A 172 21.02 -1.04 -6.05
CA ARG A 172 21.03 -1.78 -4.77
C ARG A 172 22.16 -2.80 -4.64
N SER A 173 22.53 -3.43 -5.75
CA SER A 173 23.60 -4.43 -5.77
C SER A 173 24.96 -3.75 -5.63
N GLN A 174 25.15 -2.60 -6.27
CA GLN A 174 26.36 -1.79 -6.15
C GLN A 174 26.54 -1.27 -4.71
N VAL A 175 25.47 -0.72 -4.11
CA VAL A 175 25.49 -0.28 -2.70
C VAL A 175 25.80 -1.45 -1.77
N TYR A 176 25.15 -2.60 -1.94
CA TYR A 176 25.45 -3.80 -1.16
C TYR A 176 26.90 -4.26 -1.32
N GLN A 177 27.42 -4.33 -2.55
CA GLN A 177 28.79 -4.77 -2.83
C GLN A 177 29.84 -3.86 -2.19
N SER A 178 29.58 -2.57 -2.11
CA SER A 178 30.45 -1.62 -1.43
C SER A 178 30.30 -1.71 0.09
N LEU A 179 29.07 -1.75 0.61
CA LEU A 179 28.78 -1.75 2.05
C LEU A 179 29.27 -3.02 2.77
N ARG A 180 29.17 -4.19 2.13
CA ARG A 180 29.62 -5.48 2.70
C ARG A 180 31.12 -5.56 3.00
N LYS A 181 31.92 -4.59 2.51
CA LYS A 181 33.35 -4.50 2.79
C LYS A 181 33.62 -3.97 4.20
N TYR A 182 32.67 -3.25 4.78
CA TYR A 182 32.83 -2.50 6.03
C TYR A 182 32.02 -3.08 7.19
N ILE A 183 30.88 -3.72 6.90
CA ILE A 183 30.03 -4.39 7.91
C ILE A 183 29.59 -5.78 7.44
N PRO A 184 29.39 -6.73 8.37
CA PRO A 184 28.82 -8.03 8.03
C PRO A 184 27.35 -7.87 7.63
N ILE A 185 26.98 -8.45 6.48
CA ILE A 185 25.62 -8.45 5.96
C ILE A 185 25.20 -9.88 5.65
N GLU A 186 24.21 -10.39 6.37
CA GLU A 186 23.64 -11.69 6.10
C GLU A 186 22.65 -11.60 4.94
N VAL A 187 22.86 -12.43 3.91
CA VAL A 187 22.03 -12.39 2.70
C VAL A 187 21.22 -13.67 2.53
N TYR A 188 19.92 -13.47 2.28
CA TYR A 188 18.93 -14.51 2.02
C TYR A 188 18.18 -14.21 0.72
N GLY A 189 17.44 -15.19 0.23
CA GLY A 189 16.58 -15.10 -0.94
C GLY A 189 16.97 -16.04 -2.07
N ARG A 190 16.19 -16.02 -3.17
CA ARG A 190 16.34 -16.97 -4.27
C ARG A 190 17.69 -16.87 -4.97
N TRP A 191 18.26 -15.66 -5.03
CA TRP A 191 19.56 -15.43 -5.67
C TRP A 191 20.67 -16.31 -5.08
N LEU A 192 20.74 -16.40 -3.75
CA LEU A 192 21.73 -17.24 -3.06
C LEU A 192 21.22 -18.65 -2.75
N LYS A 193 20.10 -19.08 -3.34
CA LYS A 193 19.45 -20.37 -3.03
C LYS A 193 19.21 -20.55 -1.52
N ARG A 194 18.97 -19.46 -0.79
CA ARG A 194 18.62 -19.43 0.64
C ARG A 194 17.28 -18.73 0.84
N PRO A 195 16.18 -19.19 0.21
CA PRO A 195 14.88 -18.54 0.35
C PRO A 195 14.38 -18.63 1.80
N LEU A 196 13.68 -17.58 2.23
CA LEU A 196 12.93 -17.59 3.49
C LEU A 196 11.46 -17.83 3.17
N THR A 197 10.77 -18.57 4.01
CA THR A 197 9.32 -18.77 3.92
C THR A 197 8.61 -17.57 4.53
N ASP A 198 7.31 -17.41 4.24
CA ASP A 198 6.51 -16.34 4.82
C ASP A 198 6.54 -16.38 6.37
N GLN A 199 6.61 -17.59 6.95
CA GLN A 199 6.71 -17.83 8.39
C GLN A 199 8.09 -17.50 8.97
N SER A 200 9.18 -17.75 8.24
CA SER A 200 10.54 -17.54 8.75
C SER A 200 11.10 -16.14 8.46
N LEU A 201 10.52 -15.40 7.52
CA LEU A 201 11.03 -14.11 7.07
C LEU A 201 11.13 -13.07 8.21
N ILE A 202 10.03 -12.81 8.91
CA ILE A 202 9.99 -11.80 10.00
C ILE A 202 10.86 -12.22 11.19
N PRO A 203 10.77 -13.47 11.71
CA PRO A 203 11.67 -13.92 12.78
C PRO A 203 13.16 -13.92 12.38
N THR A 204 13.48 -14.02 11.10
CA THR A 204 14.87 -13.96 10.63
C THR A 204 15.39 -12.54 10.66
N ILE A 205 14.63 -11.59 10.11
CA ILE A 205 15.03 -10.18 10.11
C ILE A 205 15.12 -9.63 11.54
N GLY A 206 14.21 -10.03 12.44
CA GLY A 206 14.18 -9.56 13.83
C GLY A 206 15.40 -9.92 14.68
N ARG A 207 16.32 -10.76 14.16
CA ARG A 207 17.60 -11.09 14.81
C ARG A 207 18.70 -10.04 14.55
N CYS A 208 18.46 -9.05 13.69
CA CYS A 208 19.41 -8.01 13.33
C CYS A 208 18.97 -6.62 13.74
N ASN A 209 19.97 -5.73 13.91
CA ASN A 209 19.71 -4.31 14.13
C ASN A 209 19.12 -3.65 12.87
N PHE A 210 19.70 -3.97 11.71
CA PHE A 210 19.37 -3.30 10.46
C PHE A 210 18.80 -4.27 9.42
N TYR A 211 17.82 -3.79 8.66
CA TYR A 211 17.36 -4.46 7.45
C TYR A 211 17.61 -3.58 6.24
N LEU A 212 18.29 -4.12 5.22
CA LEU A 212 18.51 -3.41 3.96
C LEU A 212 17.23 -3.45 3.11
N ALA A 213 16.37 -2.45 3.29
CA ALA A 213 15.12 -2.28 2.57
C ALA A 213 15.37 -1.63 1.20
N PHE A 214 16.17 -2.29 0.36
CA PHE A 214 16.56 -1.76 -0.95
C PHE A 214 15.59 -2.16 -2.05
N GLU A 215 14.94 -1.16 -2.64
CA GLU A 215 14.05 -1.32 -3.77
C GLU A 215 14.79 -1.75 -5.04
N ASN A 216 14.10 -2.47 -5.93
CA ASN A 216 14.69 -2.91 -7.19
C ASN A 216 14.93 -1.77 -8.16
N SER A 217 14.19 -0.66 -8.01
CA SER A 217 14.30 0.53 -8.85
C SER A 217 14.18 1.80 -8.00
N VAL A 218 14.90 2.84 -8.38
CA VAL A 218 14.79 4.18 -7.80
C VAL A 218 13.68 4.90 -8.56
N ALA A 219 12.48 4.91 -7.99
CA ALA A 219 11.27 5.46 -8.63
C ALA A 219 10.43 6.20 -7.59
N ILE A 220 9.79 7.30 -8.01
CA ILE A 220 8.92 8.12 -7.16
C ILE A 220 7.79 7.26 -6.57
N ASP A 221 7.52 7.46 -5.29
CA ASP A 221 6.55 6.78 -4.43
C ASP A 221 6.72 5.26 -4.31
N TYR A 222 7.77 4.68 -4.89
CA TYR A 222 7.99 3.25 -4.89
C TYR A 222 8.58 2.75 -3.55
N ILE A 223 7.71 2.61 -2.55
CA ILE A 223 8.06 2.15 -1.19
C ILE A 223 7.24 0.92 -0.83
N THR A 224 7.88 -0.25 -0.80
CA THR A 224 7.20 -1.55 -0.84
C THR A 224 7.17 -2.31 0.49
N GLU A 225 6.83 -3.60 0.45
CA GLU A 225 6.86 -4.50 1.60
C GLU A 225 8.22 -4.54 2.32
N LYS A 226 9.31 -4.14 1.66
CA LYS A 226 10.65 -4.10 2.26
C LYS A 226 10.70 -3.15 3.45
N LEU A 227 10.08 -1.97 3.34
CA LEU A 227 9.98 -1.04 4.46
C LEU A 227 8.92 -1.52 5.46
N TRP A 228 7.69 -1.72 4.97
CA TRP A 228 6.51 -1.91 5.82
C TRP A 228 6.49 -3.28 6.51
N ARG A 229 6.52 -4.35 5.71
CA ARG A 229 6.42 -5.72 6.20
C ARG A 229 7.76 -6.19 6.75
N ASN A 230 8.83 -6.07 5.98
CA ASN A 230 10.09 -6.73 6.32
C ASN A 230 10.86 -5.97 7.41
N ALA A 231 11.03 -4.65 7.32
CA ALA A 231 11.75 -3.90 8.35
C ALA A 231 10.88 -3.60 9.58
N TYR A 232 9.80 -2.83 9.38
CA TYR A 232 9.03 -2.33 10.52
C TYR A 232 8.30 -3.44 11.29
N GLN A 233 7.73 -4.46 10.62
CA GLN A 233 7.17 -5.59 11.36
C GLN A 233 8.24 -6.53 11.89
N ALA A 234 9.49 -6.53 11.44
CA ALA A 234 10.53 -7.34 12.11
C ALA A 234 11.14 -6.65 13.32
N GLY A 235 10.89 -5.34 13.51
CA GLY A 235 11.52 -4.58 14.58
C GLY A 235 12.99 -4.23 14.30
N ALA A 236 13.41 -4.28 13.04
CA ALA A 236 14.71 -3.80 12.59
C ALA A 236 14.61 -2.34 12.11
N VAL A 237 15.68 -1.56 12.25
CA VAL A 237 15.76 -0.23 11.65
C VAL A 237 16.02 -0.37 10.14
N PRO A 238 15.15 0.16 9.27
CA PRO A 238 15.34 0.08 7.83
C PRO A 238 16.48 1.00 7.36
N VAL A 239 17.40 0.43 6.58
CA VAL A 239 18.33 1.17 5.73
C VAL A 239 17.75 1.13 4.32
N VAL A 240 17.32 2.29 3.81
CA VAL A 240 16.50 2.37 2.59
C VAL A 240 17.29 2.89 1.40
N LEU A 241 16.97 2.34 0.22
CA LEU A 241 17.37 2.82 -1.08
C LEU A 241 16.18 2.62 -2.01
N GLY A 242 15.67 3.72 -2.59
CA GLY A 242 14.47 3.75 -3.41
C GLY A 242 14.23 5.19 -3.87
N PRO A 243 13.04 5.80 -3.69
CA PRO A 243 12.81 7.21 -3.99
C PRO A 243 13.65 8.15 -3.11
N SER A 244 13.54 9.47 -3.33
CA SER A 244 14.24 10.46 -2.51
C SER A 244 13.81 10.42 -1.04
N ARG A 245 14.68 10.90 -0.15
CA ARG A 245 14.39 11.03 1.29
C ARG A 245 13.06 11.74 1.57
N SER A 246 12.79 12.86 0.89
CA SER A 246 11.55 13.63 1.06
C SER A 246 10.30 12.83 0.72
N ASN A 247 10.43 11.87 -0.20
CA ASN A 247 9.36 11.01 -0.64
C ASN A 247 9.05 9.92 0.41
N TYR A 248 10.07 9.38 1.09
CA TYR A 248 9.86 8.59 2.31
C TYR A 248 9.21 9.42 3.42
N GLU A 249 9.69 10.64 3.67
CA GLU A 249 9.17 11.52 4.72
C GLU A 249 7.71 11.97 4.50
N ALA A 250 7.22 11.91 3.27
CA ALA A 250 5.80 12.13 2.96
C ALA A 250 4.89 11.02 3.51
N LEU A 251 5.44 9.81 3.77
CA LEU A 251 4.68 8.64 4.20
C LEU A 251 5.02 8.16 5.61
N VAL A 252 6.27 8.34 6.05
CA VAL A 252 6.77 7.85 7.34
C VAL A 252 7.56 8.93 8.10
N PRO A 253 7.57 8.91 9.45
CA PRO A 253 8.35 9.88 10.21
C PRO A 253 9.85 9.84 9.86
N SER A 254 10.47 11.00 9.72
CA SER A 254 11.88 11.14 9.30
C SER A 254 12.89 10.39 10.19
N GLY A 255 12.57 10.23 11.47
CA GLY A 255 13.35 9.47 12.44
C GLY A 255 13.04 7.97 12.49
N SER A 256 12.40 7.39 11.46
CA SER A 256 12.03 5.97 11.44
C SER A 256 12.90 5.12 10.50
N PHE A 257 13.78 5.72 9.70
CA PHE A 257 14.60 5.05 8.71
C PHE A 257 15.94 5.75 8.50
N ILE A 258 16.90 5.05 7.89
CA ILE A 258 18.22 5.57 7.51
C ILE A 258 18.28 5.56 5.98
N HIS A 259 18.46 6.72 5.34
CA HIS A 259 18.52 6.79 3.89
C HIS A 259 19.98 6.67 3.43
N VAL A 260 20.27 5.83 2.43
CA VAL A 260 21.66 5.66 1.96
C VAL A 260 22.28 6.97 1.44
N SER A 261 21.46 7.85 0.84
CA SER A 261 21.89 9.17 0.35
C SER A 261 22.15 10.21 1.44
N ASP A 262 21.91 9.91 2.72
CA ASP A 262 22.31 10.79 3.83
C ASP A 262 23.85 10.81 4.02
N PHE A 263 24.56 9.90 3.36
CA PHE A 263 26.00 9.69 3.51
C PHE A 263 26.72 9.89 2.18
N SER A 264 27.93 10.47 2.22
CA SER A 264 28.70 10.69 0.99
C SER A 264 29.36 9.41 0.46
N SER A 265 29.40 8.33 1.27
CA SER A 265 29.94 7.03 0.88
C SER A 265 29.34 5.89 1.71
N THR A 266 29.44 4.65 1.20
CA THR A 266 29.04 3.46 1.96
C THR A 266 29.94 3.20 3.18
N GLU A 267 31.15 3.74 3.20
CA GLU A 267 32.05 3.69 4.35
C GLU A 267 31.51 4.56 5.49
N GLN A 268 31.06 5.77 5.20
CA GLN A 268 30.42 6.62 6.20
C GLN A 268 29.10 6.03 6.69
N LEU A 269 28.29 5.46 5.78
CA LEU A 269 27.10 4.71 6.17
C LEU A 269 27.46 3.55 7.10
N ALA A 270 28.48 2.76 6.77
CA ALA A 270 28.93 1.66 7.62
C ALA A 270 29.37 2.13 9.01
N ALA A 271 30.19 3.19 9.08
CA ALA A 271 30.64 3.78 10.33
C ALA A 271 29.45 4.26 11.18
N PHE A 272 28.46 4.90 10.55
CA PHE A 272 27.23 5.32 11.22
C PHE A 272 26.44 4.13 11.78
N LEU A 273 26.25 3.07 10.99
CA LEU A 273 25.53 1.86 11.43
C LEU A 273 26.25 1.16 12.60
N GLN A 274 27.58 1.09 12.56
CA GLN A 274 28.39 0.53 13.64
C GLN A 274 28.26 1.34 14.94
N GLN A 275 28.35 2.67 14.85
CA GLN A 275 28.16 3.56 16.01
C GLN A 275 26.73 3.47 16.56
N LEU A 276 25.74 3.40 15.68
CA LEU A 276 24.34 3.30 16.07
C LEU A 276 24.03 1.94 16.73
N ALA A 277 24.66 0.86 16.28
CA ALA A 277 24.51 -0.47 16.87
C ALA A 277 25.04 -0.56 18.31
N THR A 278 26.00 0.29 18.70
CA THR A 278 26.56 0.32 20.06
C THR A 278 25.92 1.37 20.96
N ASP A 279 25.20 2.34 20.40
CA ASP A 279 24.43 3.35 21.14
C ASP A 279 22.94 2.98 21.21
N ARG A 280 22.57 2.31 22.31
CA ARG A 280 21.20 1.87 22.57
C ARG A 280 20.20 3.02 22.55
N GLY A 281 20.53 4.18 23.12
CA GLY A 281 19.60 5.30 23.22
C GLY A 281 19.29 5.91 21.86
N ARG A 282 20.32 6.09 21.02
CA ARG A 282 20.15 6.53 19.63
C ARG A 282 19.43 5.49 18.79
N TYR A 283 19.72 4.20 18.98
CA TYR A 283 19.05 3.12 18.25
C TYR A 283 17.55 3.06 18.60
N GLU A 284 17.19 3.08 19.88
CA GLU A 284 15.79 3.06 20.32
C GLU A 284 15.01 4.30 19.87
N ALA A 285 15.68 5.43 19.62
CA ALA A 285 15.05 6.62 19.07
C ALA A 285 14.40 6.36 17.70
N TYR A 286 14.93 5.43 16.90
CA TYR A 286 14.35 5.03 15.61
C TYR A 286 13.00 4.31 15.71
N PHE A 287 12.55 3.98 16.92
CA PHE A 287 11.26 3.34 17.15
C PHE A 287 10.25 4.23 17.88
N LYS A 288 10.61 5.49 18.21
CA LYS A 288 9.70 6.44 18.90
C LYS A 288 8.41 6.69 18.14
N TRP A 289 8.45 6.68 16.81
CA TRP A 289 7.27 6.86 15.96
C TRP A 289 6.16 5.84 16.25
N ARG A 290 6.48 4.66 16.80
CA ARG A 290 5.49 3.63 17.17
C ARG A 290 4.57 4.06 18.31
N GLN A 291 4.90 5.12 19.02
CA GLN A 291 4.04 5.71 20.05
C GLN A 291 2.85 6.46 19.45
N THR A 292 2.99 6.91 18.20
CA THR A 292 2.01 7.79 17.53
C THR A 292 1.51 7.25 16.19
N HIS A 293 2.14 6.20 15.64
CA HIS A 293 1.79 5.63 14.33
C HIS A 293 1.73 4.10 14.36
N GLU A 294 0.98 3.50 13.43
CA GLU A 294 0.81 2.05 13.25
C GLU A 294 1.15 1.60 11.80
N ILE A 295 1.50 0.32 11.55
CA ILE A 295 2.05 -0.24 10.26
C ILE A 295 1.16 -1.34 9.61
N LYS A 296 0.47 -1.17 8.48
CA LYS A 296 -0.58 -2.10 7.92
C LYS A 296 0.17 -2.66 6.79
N THR A 297 -0.04 -3.92 6.57
CA THR A 297 0.47 -4.52 5.37
C THR A 297 -0.76 -5.07 4.69
N TYR A 298 -1.06 -4.58 3.49
CA TYR A 298 -2.07 -5.20 2.66
C TYR A 298 -1.46 -6.46 2.06
N THR A 299 -1.35 -7.53 2.83
CA THR A 299 -0.86 -8.83 2.34
C THR A 299 -1.98 -9.66 1.74
N ASP A 300 -3.23 -9.31 2.03
CA ASP A 300 -4.40 -9.98 1.49
C ASP A 300 -4.85 -9.32 0.20
N TRP A 301 -4.91 -10.10 -0.88
CA TRP A 301 -5.42 -9.62 -2.16
C TRP A 301 -6.90 -9.29 -2.11
N ARG A 302 -7.68 -9.96 -1.25
CA ARG A 302 -9.11 -9.70 -1.10
C ARG A 302 -9.35 -8.30 -0.57
N GLU A 303 -8.60 -7.86 0.45
CA GLU A 303 -8.68 -6.49 0.97
C GLU A 303 -8.37 -5.45 -0.13
N ARG A 304 -7.33 -5.70 -0.93
CA ARG A 304 -6.93 -4.82 -2.04
C ARG A 304 -8.05 -4.69 -3.07
N LEU A 305 -8.67 -5.81 -3.44
CA LEU A 305 -9.79 -5.83 -4.38
C LEU A 305 -11.04 -5.14 -3.81
N CYS A 306 -11.35 -5.36 -2.53
CA CYS A 306 -12.49 -4.69 -1.88
C CYS A 306 -12.32 -3.16 -1.82
N ASN A 307 -11.09 -2.64 -1.65
CA ASN A 307 -10.84 -1.20 -1.63
C ASN A 307 -11.15 -0.50 -2.96
N ILE A 308 -11.20 -1.23 -4.08
CA ILE A 308 -11.65 -0.69 -5.37
C ILE A 308 -13.08 -0.14 -5.24
N CYS A 309 -13.95 -0.83 -4.51
CA CYS A 309 -15.34 -0.41 -4.29
C CYS A 309 -15.44 0.92 -3.52
N ILE A 310 -14.55 1.17 -2.56
CA ILE A 310 -14.55 2.41 -1.77
C ILE A 310 -14.37 3.64 -2.65
N ILE A 311 -13.53 3.52 -3.68
CA ILE A 311 -13.16 4.66 -4.51
C ILE A 311 -13.77 4.63 -5.90
N TYR A 312 -14.47 3.54 -6.27
CA TYR A 312 -15.08 3.34 -7.59
C TYR A 312 -15.84 4.57 -8.12
N HIS A 313 -16.62 5.23 -7.26
CA HIS A 313 -17.41 6.39 -7.64
C HIS A 313 -16.58 7.66 -7.92
N ARG A 314 -15.34 7.71 -7.41
CA ARG A 314 -14.38 8.79 -7.67
C ARG A 314 -13.53 8.53 -8.91
N LEU A 315 -13.53 7.29 -9.39
CA LEU A 315 -12.75 6.90 -10.56
C LEU A 315 -13.34 7.55 -11.82
N PRO A 316 -12.50 8.09 -12.73
CA PRO A 316 -12.97 8.69 -13.97
C PRO A 316 -13.71 7.67 -14.83
N ALA A 317 -14.84 8.08 -15.41
CA ALA A 317 -15.71 7.19 -16.19
C ALA A 317 -15.05 6.69 -17.48
N LYS A 318 -14.15 7.49 -18.07
CA LYS A 318 -13.34 7.16 -19.25
C LYS A 318 -11.96 7.81 -19.10
N LYS A 319 -11.02 7.08 -18.52
CA LYS A 319 -9.58 7.38 -18.57
C LYS A 319 -8.94 6.19 -19.26
N VAL A 320 -7.98 6.42 -20.16
CA VAL A 320 -7.18 5.38 -20.81
C VAL A 320 -5.76 5.89 -20.77
N TYR A 321 -4.85 5.11 -20.20
CA TYR A 321 -3.43 5.44 -20.27
C TYR A 321 -2.92 4.92 -21.63
N TYR A 322 -2.44 5.82 -22.47
CA TYR A 322 -1.82 5.46 -23.75
C TYR A 322 -0.30 5.34 -23.66
N ASP A 323 0.28 5.96 -22.62
CA ASP A 323 1.71 6.08 -22.35
C ASP A 323 1.93 6.14 -20.84
N LEU A 324 2.16 4.96 -20.24
CA LEU A 324 2.47 4.86 -18.81
C LEU A 324 3.89 5.32 -18.50
N ASP A 325 4.82 5.22 -19.46
CA ASP A 325 6.20 5.70 -19.31
C ASP A 325 6.27 7.22 -19.18
N GLY A 326 5.53 7.94 -20.02
CA GLY A 326 5.39 9.39 -19.93
C GLY A 326 4.65 9.83 -18.67
N TRP A 327 3.76 9.02 -18.10
CA TRP A 327 3.13 9.32 -16.80
C TRP A 327 4.08 9.06 -15.62
N ALA A 328 4.88 8.00 -15.70
CA ALA A 328 5.80 7.59 -14.65
C ALA A 328 6.99 8.53 -14.43
N ASN A 329 7.48 9.13 -15.52
CA ASN A 329 8.68 9.97 -15.52
C ASN A 329 8.37 11.48 -15.38
N ARG A 330 7.17 11.84 -14.90
CA ARG A 330 6.72 13.22 -14.70
C ARG A 330 7.12 13.82 -13.37
#